data_AF-A0A3N5BFS3-F1
#
_entry.id   AF-A0A3N5BFS3-F1
#
_cell.length_a   1.000
_cell.length_b   1.000
_cell.length_c   1.000
_cell.angle_alpha   90.00
_cell.angle_beta   90.00
_cell.angle_gamma   90.00
#
_symmetry.space_group_name_H-M   'P 1'
#
loop_
_entity.id
_entity.type
_entity.pdbx_description
1 polymer ?
#
loop_
_entity_poly.entity_id
_entity_poly.type
_entity_poly.pdbx_seq_one_letter_code
_entity_poly.pdbx_strand_id
1 'polypeptide(L)'
;MAGCSGKLRTLLGRWLELVEIQKEAIQRRAPVETLQAVIGAKEELKEEVAQVLPGPGNGGSSFTPLLKQIFEREKQAQELLTGWLGELREEIARLHQGQEAMHAYLKTGAASGARFFDKRR
;
A
#
# COMPACT_ATOMS: atom_id res chain seq x y z
N MET A 1 -18.54 -0.66 35.99
CA MET A 1 -17.21 -0.65 35.33
C MET A 1 -17.10 -1.61 34.12
N ALA A 2 -18.21 -2.12 33.56
CA ALA A 2 -18.17 -3.11 32.45
C ALA A 2 -18.18 -2.51 31.03
N GLY A 3 -18.49 -1.22 30.87
CA GLY A 3 -18.71 -0.59 29.55
C GLY A 3 -17.45 -0.34 28.72
N CYS A 4 -16.33 0.08 29.33
CA CYS A 4 -15.11 0.42 28.57
C CYS A 4 -14.36 -0.80 28.02
N SER A 5 -14.36 -1.92 28.77
CA SER A 5 -13.66 -3.15 28.38
C SER A 5 -14.30 -3.83 27.15
N GLY A 6 -15.64 -3.86 27.08
CA GLY A 6 -16.36 -4.39 25.92
C GLY A 6 -16.22 -3.54 24.65
N LYS A 7 -16.23 -2.21 24.80
CA LYS A 7 -16.01 -1.27 23.69
C LYS A 7 -14.62 -1.43 23.08
N LEU A 8 -13.57 -1.45 23.91
CA LEU A 8 -12.19 -1.62 23.43
C LEU A 8 -12.00 -2.96 22.69
N ARG A 9 -12.55 -4.06 23.22
CA ARG A 9 -12.49 -5.36 22.54
C ARG A 9 -13.11 -5.33 21.14
N THR A 10 -14.24 -4.63 21.01
CA THR A 10 -14.95 -4.49 19.74
C THR A 10 -14.14 -3.66 18.75
N LEU A 11 -13.56 -2.53 19.19
CA LEU A 11 -12.72 -1.69 18.34
C LEU A 11 -11.47 -2.43 17.87
N LEU A 12 -10.80 -3.18 18.75
CA LEU A 12 -9.64 -4.00 18.38
C LEU A 12 -10.02 -5.13 17.41
N GLY A 13 -11.21 -5.73 17.57
CA GLY A 13 -11.73 -6.72 16.62
C GLY A 13 -11.95 -6.12 15.22
N ARG A 14 -12.56 -4.94 15.14
CA ARG A 14 -12.75 -4.20 13.88
C ARG A 14 -11.42 -3.83 13.24
N TRP A 15 -10.41 -3.48 14.04
CA TRP A 15 -9.08 -3.15 13.51
C TRP A 15 -8.45 -4.39 12.87
N LEU A 16 -8.51 -5.53 13.55
CA LEU A 16 -8.02 -6.78 12.98
C LEU A 16 -8.71 -7.13 11.65
N GLU A 17 -10.03 -6.95 11.57
CA GLU A 17 -10.81 -7.16 10.34
C GLU A 17 -10.34 -6.23 9.21
N LEU A 18 -10.19 -4.92 9.48
CA LEU A 18 -9.68 -3.96 8.49
C LEU A 18 -8.27 -4.30 8.01
N VAL A 19 -7.41 -4.85 8.87
CA VAL A 19 -6.06 -5.29 8.48
C VAL A 19 -6.12 -6.50 7.56
N GLU A 20 -6.99 -7.47 7.81
CA GLU A 20 -7.16 -8.61 6.89
C GLU A 20 -7.77 -8.16 5.56
N ILE A 21 -8.76 -7.26 5.57
CA ILE A 21 -9.30 -6.66 4.33
C ILE A 21 -8.19 -5.93 3.56
N GLN A 22 -7.33 -5.17 4.24
CA GLN A 22 -6.19 -4.49 3.62
C GLN A 22 -5.24 -5.51 2.95
N LYS A 23 -4.91 -6.60 3.65
CA LYS A 23 -4.06 -7.67 3.11
C LYS A 23 -4.68 -8.31 1.87
N GLU A 24 -5.96 -8.66 1.93
CA GLU A 24 -6.67 -9.24 0.78
C GLU A 24 -6.70 -8.27 -0.41
N ALA A 25 -6.95 -6.99 -0.17
CA ALA A 25 -6.92 -5.96 -1.21
C ALA A 25 -5.55 -5.84 -1.88
N ILE A 26 -4.46 -5.89 -1.10
CA ILE A 26 -3.09 -5.87 -1.63
C ILE A 26 -2.81 -7.13 -2.46
N GLN A 27 -3.15 -8.31 -1.93
CA GLN A 27 -2.92 -9.59 -2.62
C GLN A 27 -3.71 -9.70 -3.93
N ARG A 28 -4.93 -9.16 -3.97
CA ARG A 28 -5.77 -9.13 -5.16
C ARG A 28 -5.43 -7.99 -6.12
N ARG A 29 -4.41 -7.17 -5.82
CA ARG A 29 -4.06 -5.98 -6.61
C ARG A 29 -5.30 -5.07 -6.82
N ALA A 30 -6.08 -4.89 -5.76
CA ALA A 30 -7.30 -4.09 -5.81
C ALA A 30 -7.00 -2.65 -6.25
N PRO A 31 -7.98 -1.92 -6.81
CA PRO A 31 -7.80 -0.51 -7.16
C PRO A 31 -7.25 0.33 -6.00
N VAL A 32 -6.47 1.36 -6.33
CA VAL A 32 -5.83 2.23 -5.33
C VAL A 32 -6.87 2.91 -4.45
N GLU A 33 -8.03 3.24 -5.01
CA GLU A 33 -9.16 3.85 -4.30
C GLU A 33 -9.69 2.92 -3.20
N THR A 34 -9.75 1.61 -3.47
CA THR A 34 -10.15 0.60 -2.48
C THR A 34 -9.14 0.53 -1.34
N LEU A 35 -7.84 0.53 -1.65
CA LEU A 35 -6.80 0.56 -0.63
C LEU A 35 -6.85 1.84 0.20
N GLN A 36 -7.05 2.98 -0.44
CA GLN A 36 -7.13 4.28 0.22
C GLN A 36 -8.32 4.34 1.18
N ALA A 37 -9.48 3.83 0.78
CA ALA A 37 -10.65 3.74 1.65
C ALA A 37 -10.40 2.86 2.89
N VAL A 38 -9.78 1.68 2.71
CA VAL A 38 -9.47 0.77 3.82
C VAL A 38 -8.42 1.37 4.76
N ILE A 39 -7.39 2.02 4.23
CA ILE A 39 -6.37 2.70 5.04
C ILE A 39 -7.00 3.86 5.83
N GLY A 40 -7.83 4.69 5.18
CA GLY A 40 -8.53 5.79 5.84
C GLY A 40 -9.40 5.31 7.01
N ALA A 41 -10.24 4.30 6.77
CA ALA A 41 -11.08 3.71 7.82
C ALA A 41 -10.25 3.14 8.99
N LYS A 42 -9.05 2.64 8.71
CA LYS A 42 -8.15 2.11 9.74
C LYS A 42 -7.52 3.23 10.58
N GLU A 43 -7.13 4.34 9.97
CA GLU A 43 -6.59 5.49 10.72
C GLU A 43 -7.66 6.13 11.61
N GLU A 44 -8.90 6.30 11.12
CA GLU A 44 -10.04 6.74 11.95
C GLU A 44 -10.26 5.81 13.15
N LEU A 45 -10.20 4.49 12.92
CA LEU A 45 -10.37 3.52 13.98
C LEU A 45 -9.23 3.54 15.01
N LYS A 46 -7.99 3.82 14.58
CA LYS A 46 -6.85 3.99 15.50
C LYS A 46 -7.06 5.19 16.43
N GLU A 47 -7.62 6.28 15.92
CA GLU A 47 -7.97 7.45 16.74
C GLU A 47 -9.05 7.09 17.77
N GLU A 48 -10.10 6.36 17.37
CA GLU A 48 -11.12 5.86 18.30
C GLU A 48 -10.53 4.95 19.38
N VAL A 49 -9.61 4.06 19.01
CA VAL A 49 -8.92 3.16 19.95
C VAL A 49 -8.04 3.96 20.92
N ALA A 50 -7.33 4.98 20.44
CA ALA A 50 -6.48 5.84 21.28
C ALA A 50 -7.29 6.59 22.36
N GLN A 51 -8.53 6.98 22.05
CA GLN A 51 -9.43 7.64 23.01
C GLN A 51 -9.95 6.69 24.11
N VAL A 52 -10.02 5.39 23.83
CA VAL A 52 -10.61 4.39 24.72
C VAL A 52 -9.55 3.55 25.45
N LEU A 53 -8.30 3.57 24.96
CA LEU A 53 -7.17 2.90 25.59
C LEU A 53 -6.99 3.41 27.02
N PRO A 54 -7.10 2.53 28.03
CA PRO A 54 -6.83 2.93 29.40
C PRO A 54 -5.36 3.34 29.51
N GLY A 55 -5.09 4.43 30.23
CA GLY A 55 -3.73 4.94 30.44
C GLY A 55 -2.79 3.89 31.03
N PRO A 56 -1.45 4.11 30.94
CA PRO A 56 -0.45 3.16 31.41
C PRO A 56 -0.67 2.88 32.91
N GLY A 57 -1.14 1.69 33.24
CA GLY A 57 -1.36 1.25 34.63
C GLY A 57 -2.72 0.63 34.92
N ASN A 58 -3.72 0.75 34.05
CA ASN A 58 -5.07 0.24 34.32
C ASN A 58 -5.50 -0.85 33.32
N GLY A 59 -5.17 -2.12 33.59
CA GLY A 59 -5.77 -3.29 32.92
C GLY A 59 -4.93 -4.03 31.87
N GLY A 60 -3.60 -4.03 31.99
CA GLY A 60 -2.66 -4.56 30.99
C GLY A 60 -2.47 -6.08 30.88
N SER A 61 -3.53 -6.90 30.93
CA SER A 61 -3.36 -8.37 30.75
C SER A 61 -4.28 -8.99 29.69
N SER A 62 -5.55 -8.58 29.57
CA SER A 62 -6.51 -9.29 28.72
C SER A 62 -6.46 -8.93 27.23
N PHE A 63 -5.92 -7.77 26.85
CA PHE A 63 -5.90 -7.30 25.46
C PHE A 63 -4.54 -7.39 24.77
N THR A 64 -3.47 -7.59 25.55
CA THR A 64 -2.09 -7.77 25.05
C THR A 64 -1.96 -8.80 23.92
N PRO A 65 -2.56 -10.01 23.98
CA PRO A 65 -2.45 -10.97 22.87
C PRO A 65 -3.12 -10.47 21.59
N LEU A 66 -4.26 -9.78 21.69
CA LEU A 66 -4.98 -9.25 20.53
C LEU A 66 -4.22 -8.08 19.89
N LEU A 67 -3.65 -7.19 20.69
CA LEU A 67 -2.79 -6.11 20.21
C LEU A 67 -1.54 -6.64 19.51
N LYS A 68 -0.91 -7.68 20.07
CA LYS A 68 0.25 -8.34 19.43
C LYS A 68 -0.13 -8.95 18.09
N GLN A 69 -1.31 -9.59 18.01
CA GLN A 69 -1.82 -10.13 16.76
C GLN A 69 -2.07 -9.02 15.72
N ILE A 70 -2.73 -7.94 16.10
CA ILE A 70 -2.97 -6.78 15.21
C ILE A 70 -1.64 -6.24 14.68
N PHE A 71 -0.66 -6.04 15.55
CA PHE A 71 0.66 -5.53 15.17
C PHE A 71 1.37 -6.45 14.16
N GLU A 72 1.35 -7.77 14.39
CA GLU A 72 1.93 -8.74 13.46
C GLU A 72 1.22 -8.74 12.11
N ARG A 73 -0.12 -8.64 12.10
CA ARG A 73 -0.89 -8.57 10.86
C ARG A 73 -0.67 -7.26 10.10
N GLU A 74 -0.53 -6.13 10.80
CA GLU A 74 -0.18 -4.85 10.18
C GLU A 74 1.19 -4.90 9.53
N LYS A 75 2.17 -5.50 10.21
CA LYS A 75 3.52 -5.69 9.67
C LYS A 75 3.48 -6.49 8.36
N GLN A 76 2.74 -7.61 8.34
CA GLN A 76 2.56 -8.41 7.12
C GLN A 76 1.89 -7.62 6.00
N ALA A 77 0.87 -6.82 6.31
CA ALA A 77 0.21 -5.96 5.31
C ALA A 77 1.21 -4.94 4.73
N GLN A 78 2.06 -4.36 5.57
CA GLN A 78 3.08 -3.40 5.14
C GLN A 78 4.16 -4.06 4.27
N GLU A 79 4.62 -5.27 4.61
CA GLU A 79 5.57 -6.04 3.79
C GLU A 79 4.99 -6.33 2.40
N LEU A 80 3.73 -6.77 2.33
CA LEU A 80 3.04 -7.03 1.07
C LEU A 80 2.90 -5.75 0.21
N LEU A 81 2.53 -4.63 0.84
CA LEU A 81 2.40 -3.35 0.14
C LEU A 81 3.76 -2.88 -0.39
N THR A 82 4.82 -3.04 0.40
CA THR A 82 6.18 -2.67 0.01
C THR A 82 6.65 -3.49 -1.19
N GLY A 83 6.39 -4.80 -1.19
CA GLY A 83 6.67 -5.67 -2.33
C GLY A 83 5.95 -5.21 -3.60
N TRP A 84 4.65 -4.90 -3.49
CA TRP A 84 3.88 -4.39 -4.62
C TRP A 84 4.44 -3.07 -5.18
N LEU A 85 4.75 -2.11 -4.29
CA LEU A 85 5.33 -0.83 -4.71
C LEU A 85 6.69 -1.03 -5.39
N GLY A 86 7.47 -2.04 -4.99
CA GLY A 86 8.70 -2.44 -5.66
C GLY A 86 8.45 -2.87 -7.11
N GLU A 87 7.50 -3.79 -7.33
CA GLU A 87 7.14 -4.27 -8.67
C GLU A 87 6.66 -3.13 -9.58
N LEU A 88 5.81 -2.22 -9.07
CA LEU A 88 5.33 -1.07 -9.82
C LEU A 88 6.47 -0.12 -10.21
N ARG A 89 7.44 0.10 -9.31
CA ARG A 89 8.62 0.93 -9.61
C ARG A 89 9.46 0.31 -10.72
N GLU A 90 9.68 -1.00 -10.69
CA GLU A 90 10.40 -1.71 -11.75
C GLU A 90 9.67 -1.63 -13.09
N GLU A 91 8.35 -1.78 -13.09
CA GLU A 91 7.54 -1.66 -14.30
C GLU A 91 7.61 -0.26 -14.91
N ILE A 92 7.47 0.79 -14.09
CA ILE A 92 7.62 2.18 -14.52
C ILE A 92 9.02 2.43 -15.11
N ALA A 93 10.07 1.92 -14.46
CA ALA A 93 11.44 2.06 -14.96
C ALA A 93 11.62 1.39 -16.34
N ARG A 94 11.07 0.17 -16.52
CA ARG A 94 11.12 -0.54 -17.82
C ARG A 94 10.36 0.22 -18.91
N LEU A 95 9.17 0.74 -18.61
CA LEU A 95 8.38 1.53 -19.56
C LEU A 95 9.11 2.81 -19.97
N HIS A 96 9.75 3.49 -19.01
CA HIS A 96 10.53 4.69 -19.28
C HIS A 96 11.73 4.41 -20.21
N GLN A 97 12.50 3.34 -19.93
CA GLN A 97 13.60 2.90 -20.78
C GLN A 97 13.12 2.53 -22.20
N GLY A 98 11.98 1.85 -22.31
CA GLY A 98 11.36 1.53 -23.59
C GLY A 98 10.97 2.78 -24.39
N GLN A 99 10.42 3.79 -23.71
CA GLN A 99 10.07 5.07 -24.33
C GLN A 99 11.31 5.83 -24.82
N GLU A 100 12.39 5.85 -24.04
CA GLU A 100 13.68 6.44 -24.45
C GLU A 100 14.28 5.73 -25.66
N ALA A 101 14.27 4.39 -25.66
CA ALA A 101 14.77 3.59 -26.77
C ALA A 101 13.97 3.82 -28.06
N MET A 102 12.64 3.87 -27.98
CA MET A 102 11.76 4.20 -29.10
C MET A 102 12.04 5.61 -29.64
N HIS A 103 12.20 6.60 -28.75
CA HIS A 103 12.51 7.96 -29.15
C HIS A 103 13.89 8.08 -29.82
N ALA A 104 14.89 7.34 -29.34
CA ALA A 104 16.21 7.25 -29.97
C ALA A 104 16.15 6.58 -31.36
N TYR A 105 15.34 5.54 -31.52
CA TYR A 105 15.11 4.87 -32.80
C TYR A 105 14.42 5.79 -33.82
N LEU A 106 13.38 6.51 -33.40
CA LEU A 106 12.67 7.46 -34.28
C LEU A 106 13.58 8.63 -34.70
N LYS A 107 14.46 9.12 -33.82
CA LYS A 107 15.46 10.15 -34.15
C LYS A 107 16.50 9.66 -35.16
N THR A 108 16.97 8.43 -35.03
CA THR A 108 17.92 7.83 -36.00
C THR A 108 17.24 7.49 -37.33
N GLY A 109 15.98 7.06 -37.32
CA GLY A 109 15.15 6.88 -38.52
C GLY A 109 14.91 8.19 -39.30
N ALA A 110 14.61 9.29 -38.59
CA ALA A 110 14.48 10.62 -39.19
C ALA A 110 15.81 11.16 -39.77
N ALA A 111 16.95 10.80 -39.18
CA ALA A 111 18.27 11.20 -39.68
C ALA A 111 18.73 10.40 -40.92
N SER A 112 18.22 9.18 -41.12
CA SER A 112 18.56 8.34 -42.29
C SER A 112 17.85 8.75 -43.58
N GLY A 113 16.69 9.43 -43.49
CA GLY A 113 15.96 9.95 -44.63
C GLY A 113 16.62 11.17 -45.33
N ALA A 114 17.56 11.84 -44.66
CA ALA A 114 18.20 13.05 -45.17
C ALA A 114 19.56 12.82 -45.89
N ARG A 115 20.04 11.56 -46.01
CA ARG A 115 21.39 11.26 -46.53
C ARG A 115 21.46 10.52 -47.86
N PHE A 116 20.35 10.33 -48.57
CA PHE A 116 20.32 9.61 -49.85
C PHE A 116 19.71 10.37 -51.04
N PHE A 117 19.77 11.69 -51.05
CA PHE A 117 19.55 12.48 -52.27
C PHE A 117 20.55 13.64 -52.35
N ASP A 118 21.73 13.35 -52.88
CA ASP A 118 22.25 14.18 -53.98
C ASP A 118 23.14 13.33 -54.88
N LYS A 119 22.51 12.80 -55.95
CA LYS A 119 23.21 12.14 -57.05
C LYS A 119 23.82 13.25 -57.89
N ARG A 120 25.14 13.21 -58.04
CA ARG A 120 25.91 13.88 -59.11
C ARG A 120 25.05 14.12 -60.35
N ARG A 121 24.85 15.39 -60.71
CA ARG A 121 24.85 15.88 -62.09
C ARG A 121 25.03 17.40 -62.10
#